data_AF-A0A2R8CND5-F1
#
_entry.id   AF-A0A2R8CND5-F1
#
_cell.length_a   1.000
_cell.length_b   1.000
_cell.length_c   1.000
_cell.angle_alpha   90.00
_cell.angle_beta   90.00
_cell.angle_gamma   90.00
#
_symmetry.space_group_name_H-M   'P 1'
#
loop_
_entity.id
_entity.type
_entity.pdbx_description
1 polymer ?
#
loop_
_entity_poly.entity_id
_entity_poly.type
_entity_poly.pdbx_seq_one_letter_code
_entity_poly.pdbx_strand_id
1 'polypeptide(L)'
;MNISVLPGVLLILLSSLLLVLERATGLFGQPAIAAAFFILMVLIYLTNIFIKSREFTISYFYQIFYFIFLLVSAAIVANGAYMIEIAKEGNANGVFWALAIFFITGLEVSRFAYYCSMRNFERLPSPRVHIAVEKGILLAIVFLAIAISFYVLVRYSSPYLLKIERNDFWTAVVPSSLGFVPSLIFQTFFLALSLYWMKDGGDKKLASVIVLSYLFITVFVLGQKMSFAITYTMILGFFIAAHKPDFKISWRVMLVSGLAGLSVLGLLIYSYVIIGRDADFILIRVALQSQLNWSVLDGPEFPWFSTVLASCYLGCQGFDSGADFMSYYYLPEAVYNHYTNTGTGLSGFFPALSIFSLGFPLALVAYMLTSFVMGILQAYLVNHIRRKNIIFSFLVFKIYFAVILFVYAGIQVIFNKPFWLAVLLCMAMLVLLKLFSKQDRGNGDAGFRKVHE
;
A
#
# COMPACT_ATOMS: atom_id res chain seq x y z
N MET A 1 -15.04 -16.31 18.07
CA MET A 1 -14.84 -14.85 17.91
C MET A 1 -16.03 -14.31 17.13
N ASN A 2 -16.89 -13.50 17.74
CA ASN A 2 -18.07 -12.93 17.07
C ASN A 2 -17.64 -11.76 16.18
N ILE A 3 -17.56 -11.97 14.87
CA ILE A 3 -17.33 -10.91 13.89
C ILE A 3 -18.66 -10.18 13.69
N SER A 4 -18.88 -9.09 14.43
CA SER A 4 -20.03 -8.22 14.20
C SER A 4 -19.75 -7.34 12.97
N VAL A 5 -20.45 -7.62 11.87
CA VAL A 5 -20.38 -6.87 10.60
C VAL A 5 -21.43 -5.74 10.56
N LEU A 6 -22.39 -5.74 11.48
CA LEU A 6 -23.52 -4.81 11.51
C LEU A 6 -23.12 -3.32 11.44
N PRO A 7 -22.10 -2.84 12.17
CA PRO A 7 -21.67 -1.44 12.06
C PRO A 7 -21.12 -1.09 10.67
N GLY A 8 -20.36 -2.02 10.05
CA GLY A 8 -19.82 -1.83 8.71
C GLY A 8 -20.93 -1.80 7.65
N VAL A 9 -21.89 -2.72 7.73
CA VAL A 9 -23.07 -2.73 6.82
C VAL A 9 -23.86 -1.44 6.94
N LEU A 10 -24.11 -0.95 8.15
CA LEU A 10 -24.83 0.31 8.37
C LEU A 10 -24.11 1.50 7.73
N LEU A 11 -22.78 1.57 7.87
CA LEU A 11 -21.99 2.63 7.24
C LEU A 11 -21.98 2.53 5.71
N ILE A 12 -21.98 1.32 5.14
CA ILE A 12 -22.08 1.11 3.68
C ILE A 12 -23.46 1.58 3.18
N LEU A 13 -24.54 1.21 3.87
CA LEU A 13 -25.90 1.62 3.51
C LEU A 13 -26.06 3.14 3.61
N LEU A 14 -25.57 3.74 4.70
CA LEU A 14 -25.58 5.20 4.88
C LEU A 14 -24.77 5.90 3.78
N SER A 15 -23.56 5.41 3.47
CA SER A 15 -22.72 5.98 2.40
C SER A 15 -23.38 5.86 1.03
N SER A 16 -24.06 4.73 0.76
CA SER A 16 -24.80 4.51 -0.49
C SER A 16 -25.99 5.47 -0.61
N LEU A 17 -26.74 5.67 0.47
CA LEU A 17 -27.84 6.62 0.50
C LEU A 17 -27.34 8.06 0.27
N LEU A 18 -26.27 8.47 0.98
CA LEU A 18 -25.70 9.82 0.85
C LEU A 18 -25.10 10.06 -0.54
N LEU A 19 -24.50 9.04 -1.16
CA LEU A 19 -24.04 9.10 -2.54
C LEU A 19 -25.19 9.40 -3.51
N VAL A 20 -26.30 8.66 -3.40
CA VAL A 20 -27.48 8.85 -4.26
C VAL A 20 -28.11 10.21 -4.02
N LEU A 21 -28.25 10.63 -2.76
CA LEU A 21 -28.81 11.93 -2.40
C LEU A 21 -27.94 13.08 -2.95
N GLU A 22 -26.63 13.05 -2.76
CA GLU A 22 -25.71 14.10 -3.25
C GLU A 22 -25.80 14.24 -4.77
N ARG A 23 -25.84 13.12 -5.51
CA ARG A 23 -25.99 13.12 -6.96
C ARG A 23 -27.36 13.60 -7.44
N ALA A 24 -28.44 13.26 -6.73
CA ALA A 24 -29.79 13.60 -7.16
C ALA A 24 -30.17 15.06 -6.88
N THR A 25 -29.62 15.63 -5.81
CA THR A 25 -30.13 16.88 -5.25
C THR A 25 -29.13 18.02 -5.29
N GLY A 26 -27.83 17.73 -5.36
CA GLY A 26 -26.77 18.72 -5.11
C GLY A 26 -26.87 19.40 -3.74
N LEU A 27 -27.75 18.90 -2.84
CA LEU A 27 -28.18 19.62 -1.62
C LEU A 27 -27.08 19.69 -0.55
N PHE A 28 -26.01 18.90 -0.68
CA PHE A 28 -24.82 19.05 0.16
C PHE A 28 -23.96 20.21 -0.32
N GLY A 29 -24.52 21.42 -0.36
CA GLY A 29 -23.78 22.67 -0.53
C GLY A 29 -22.86 23.02 0.65
N GLN A 30 -22.89 22.23 1.73
CA GLN A 30 -21.94 22.25 2.84
C GLN A 30 -21.36 20.84 3.09
N PRO A 31 -20.56 20.31 2.15
CA PRO A 31 -20.02 18.95 2.24
C PRO A 31 -19.11 18.77 3.46
N ALA A 32 -18.55 19.86 4.00
CA ALA A 32 -17.72 19.84 5.20
C ALA A 32 -18.42 19.26 6.44
N ILE A 33 -19.69 19.61 6.73
CA ILE A 33 -20.37 19.14 7.96
C ILE A 33 -20.70 17.65 7.85
N ALA A 34 -21.25 17.23 6.71
CA ALA A 34 -21.56 15.82 6.46
C ALA A 34 -20.28 14.96 6.43
N ALA A 35 -19.21 15.46 5.79
CA ALA A 35 -17.91 14.79 5.79
C ALA A 35 -17.30 14.72 7.19
N ALA A 36 -17.36 15.79 7.99
CA ALA A 36 -16.85 15.80 9.36
C ALA A 36 -17.60 14.80 10.26
N PHE A 37 -18.92 14.76 10.18
CA PHE A 37 -19.74 13.78 10.90
C PHE A 37 -19.40 12.35 10.47
N PHE A 38 -19.25 12.10 9.17
CA PHE A 38 -18.87 10.79 8.68
C PHE A 38 -17.45 10.38 9.09
N ILE A 39 -16.49 11.29 9.03
CA ILE A 39 -15.12 11.06 9.53
C ILE A 39 -15.17 10.65 11.00
N LEU A 40 -15.98 11.32 11.83
CA LEU A 40 -16.18 10.93 13.21
C LEU A 40 -16.75 9.51 13.34
N MET A 41 -17.77 9.15 12.55
CA MET A 41 -18.30 7.78 12.54
C MET A 41 -17.27 6.74 12.11
N VAL A 42 -16.45 7.04 11.09
CA VAL A 42 -15.35 6.19 10.64
C VAL A 42 -14.30 6.04 11.73
N LEU A 43 -13.94 7.11 12.44
CA LEU A 43 -12.99 7.06 13.56
C LEU A 43 -13.52 6.20 14.72
N ILE A 44 -14.81 6.33 15.06
CA ILE A 44 -15.47 5.48 16.07
C ILE A 44 -15.45 4.02 15.61
N TYR A 45 -15.78 3.76 14.35
CA TYR A 45 -15.77 2.42 13.75
C TYR A 45 -14.37 1.80 13.76
N LEU A 46 -13.34 2.53 13.32
CA LEU A 46 -11.96 2.08 13.35
C LEU A 46 -11.45 1.87 14.77
N THR A 47 -11.84 2.70 15.73
CA THR A 47 -11.52 2.51 17.15
C THR A 47 -12.14 1.22 17.67
N ASN A 48 -13.41 0.97 17.35
CA ASN A 48 -14.10 -0.26 17.72
C ASN A 48 -13.45 -1.51 17.11
N ILE A 49 -13.05 -1.45 15.84
CA ILE A 49 -12.33 -2.54 15.19
C ILE A 49 -10.96 -2.71 15.80
N PHE A 50 -10.21 -1.63 16.04
CA PHE A 50 -8.90 -1.69 16.67
C PHE A 50 -8.99 -2.37 18.04
N ILE A 51 -9.99 -2.04 18.86
CA ILE A 51 -10.20 -2.67 20.16
C ILE A 51 -10.51 -4.17 20.04
N LYS A 52 -11.38 -4.56 19.09
CA LYS A 52 -11.83 -5.96 18.92
C LYS A 52 -10.86 -6.84 18.13
N SER A 53 -10.02 -6.22 17.29
CA SER A 53 -9.29 -6.86 16.19
C SER A 53 -7.92 -6.18 15.97
N ARG A 54 -7.13 -6.01 17.04
CA ARG A 54 -5.83 -5.31 17.01
C ARG A 54 -4.87 -5.85 15.95
N GLU A 55 -4.62 -7.15 15.99
CA GLU A 55 -3.70 -7.83 15.08
C GLU A 55 -4.01 -7.54 13.61
N PHE A 56 -5.28 -7.74 13.21
CA PHE A 56 -5.75 -7.42 11.87
C PHE A 56 -5.55 -5.93 11.55
N THR A 57 -6.03 -5.03 12.42
CA THR A 57 -5.99 -3.58 12.18
C THR A 57 -4.56 -3.06 11.99
N ILE A 58 -3.62 -3.56 12.80
CA ILE A 58 -2.20 -3.20 12.71
C ILE A 58 -1.60 -3.73 11.38
N SER A 59 -1.92 -4.95 10.97
CA SER A 59 -1.46 -5.51 9.69
C SER A 59 -2.12 -4.87 8.46
N TYR A 60 -3.33 -4.33 8.61
CA TYR A 60 -4.13 -3.66 7.58
C TYR A 60 -3.88 -2.13 7.52
N PHE A 61 -2.84 -1.64 8.22
CA PHE A 61 -2.57 -0.21 8.39
C PHE A 61 -2.38 0.53 7.05
N TYR A 62 -1.75 -0.10 6.06
CA TYR A 62 -1.52 0.52 4.74
C TYR A 62 -2.83 0.95 4.09
N GLN A 63 -3.82 0.06 4.04
CA GLN A 63 -5.11 0.32 3.42
C GLN A 63 -5.90 1.35 4.22
N ILE A 64 -5.86 1.29 5.56
CA ILE A 64 -6.48 2.31 6.42
C ILE A 64 -5.89 3.67 6.11
N PHE A 65 -4.56 3.78 6.07
CA PHE A 65 -3.87 5.02 5.75
C PHE A 65 -4.24 5.54 4.36
N TYR A 66 -4.19 4.67 3.35
CA TYR A 66 -4.52 5.00 1.96
C TYR A 66 -5.93 5.60 1.83
N PHE A 67 -6.95 4.92 2.36
CA PHE A 67 -8.33 5.38 2.25
C PHE A 67 -8.63 6.60 3.12
N ILE A 68 -8.07 6.70 4.33
CA ILE A 68 -8.25 7.91 5.14
C ILE A 68 -7.69 9.13 4.39
N PHE A 69 -6.51 9.00 3.79
CA PHE A 69 -5.91 10.10 3.05
C PHE A 69 -6.72 10.45 1.79
N LEU A 70 -7.26 9.45 1.08
CA LEU A 70 -8.19 9.68 -0.03
C LEU A 70 -9.50 10.35 0.41
N LEU A 71 -10.07 9.97 1.55
CA LEU A 71 -11.28 10.58 2.08
C LEU A 71 -11.04 12.04 2.50
N VAL A 72 -9.90 12.33 3.13
CA VAL A 72 -9.50 13.71 3.45
C VAL A 72 -9.30 14.51 2.17
N SER A 73 -8.60 13.97 1.18
CA SER A 73 -8.43 14.58 -0.13
C SER A 73 -9.77 14.85 -0.81
N ALA A 74 -10.67 13.88 -0.82
CA ALA A 74 -12.00 13.99 -1.41
C ALA A 74 -12.85 15.05 -0.72
N ALA A 75 -12.77 15.16 0.60
CA ALA A 75 -13.41 16.24 1.34
C ALA A 75 -12.85 17.61 0.95
N ILE A 76 -11.53 17.75 0.81
CA ILE A 76 -10.89 19.00 0.37
C ILE A 76 -11.35 19.37 -1.05
N VAL A 77 -11.33 18.42 -1.99
CA VAL A 77 -11.81 18.62 -3.37
C VAL A 77 -13.29 19.00 -3.40
N ALA A 78 -14.13 18.32 -2.63
CA ALA A 78 -15.57 18.62 -2.57
C ALA A 78 -15.87 20.04 -2.05
N ASN A 79 -14.94 20.66 -1.32
CA ASN A 79 -15.06 22.03 -0.80
C ASN A 79 -14.43 23.11 -1.71
N GLY A 80 -14.21 22.83 -2.99
CA GLY A 80 -13.74 23.86 -3.94
C GLY A 80 -12.23 23.93 -4.13
N ALA A 81 -11.45 22.97 -3.63
CA ALA A 81 -10.02 23.00 -3.85
C ALA A 81 -9.67 22.84 -5.33
N TYR A 82 -8.74 23.68 -5.81
CA TYR A 82 -8.24 23.61 -7.18
C TYR A 82 -7.35 22.37 -7.38
N MET A 83 -7.72 21.53 -8.33
CA MET A 83 -6.97 20.33 -8.71
C MET A 83 -6.02 20.68 -9.85
N ILE A 84 -4.77 20.94 -9.50
CA ILE A 84 -3.77 21.52 -10.41
C ILE A 84 -3.46 20.65 -11.64
N GLU A 85 -3.51 19.32 -11.53
CA GLU A 85 -3.16 18.42 -12.64
C GLU A 85 -4.28 18.32 -13.68
N ILE A 86 -5.55 18.43 -13.29
CA ILE A 86 -6.70 18.44 -14.22
C ILE A 86 -7.22 19.84 -14.54
N ALA A 87 -6.63 20.89 -13.93
CA ALA A 87 -6.98 22.30 -14.11
C ALA A 87 -8.47 22.62 -13.88
N LYS A 88 -9.06 22.05 -12.81
CA LYS A 88 -10.47 22.28 -12.43
C LYS A 88 -10.62 22.59 -10.94
N GLU A 89 -11.60 23.42 -10.60
CA GLU A 89 -12.08 23.55 -9.23
C GLU A 89 -12.97 22.37 -8.85
N GLY A 90 -12.72 21.80 -7.68
CA GLY A 90 -13.52 20.70 -7.18
C GLY A 90 -14.92 21.13 -6.75
N ASN A 91 -15.85 20.18 -6.76
CA ASN A 91 -17.18 20.36 -6.21
C ASN A 91 -17.68 19.05 -5.58
N ALA A 92 -18.79 19.11 -4.86
CA ALA A 92 -19.46 17.93 -4.34
C ALA A 92 -20.08 17.11 -5.48
N ASN A 93 -19.53 15.93 -5.75
CA ASN A 93 -20.00 15.02 -6.82
C ASN A 93 -20.19 13.57 -6.35
N GLY A 94 -20.15 13.31 -5.05
CA GLY A 94 -20.29 12.00 -4.43
C GLY A 94 -18.99 11.21 -4.24
N VAL A 95 -17.83 11.73 -4.68
CA VAL A 95 -16.54 11.01 -4.58
C VAL A 95 -16.19 10.57 -3.15
N PHE A 96 -16.50 11.40 -2.15
CA PHE A 96 -16.26 11.06 -0.75
C PHE A 96 -17.02 9.79 -0.33
N TRP A 97 -18.32 9.72 -0.67
CA TRP A 97 -19.18 8.60 -0.34
C TRP A 97 -18.82 7.33 -1.12
N ALA A 98 -18.47 7.48 -2.39
CA ALA A 98 -17.94 6.39 -3.21
C ALA A 98 -16.70 5.77 -2.54
N LEU A 99 -15.71 6.58 -2.18
CA LEU A 99 -14.49 6.13 -1.49
C LEU A 99 -14.79 5.48 -0.13
N ALA A 100 -15.78 6.00 0.61
CA ALA A 100 -16.21 5.42 1.87
C ALA A 100 -16.78 4.00 1.70
N ILE A 101 -17.62 3.78 0.68
CA ILE A 101 -18.17 2.44 0.34
C ILE A 101 -17.03 1.47 0.06
N PHE A 102 -16.07 1.85 -0.80
CA PHE A 102 -14.89 1.03 -1.07
C PHE A 102 -14.11 0.77 0.22
N PHE A 103 -13.82 1.78 1.02
CA PHE A 103 -13.04 1.63 2.24
C PHE A 103 -13.65 0.60 3.21
N ILE A 104 -14.93 0.77 3.57
CA ILE A 104 -15.59 -0.06 4.57
C ILE A 104 -15.78 -1.48 4.05
N THR A 105 -16.16 -1.63 2.78
CA THR A 105 -16.33 -2.93 2.14
C THR A 105 -15.02 -3.71 2.11
N GLY A 106 -13.93 -3.08 1.65
CA GLY A 106 -12.62 -3.74 1.60
C GLY A 106 -12.10 -4.13 2.97
N LEU A 107 -12.31 -3.26 3.97
CA LEU A 107 -11.93 -3.54 5.35
C LEU A 107 -12.69 -4.76 5.89
N GLU A 108 -14.02 -4.80 5.73
CA GLU A 108 -14.84 -5.90 6.25
C GLU A 108 -14.53 -7.23 5.56
N VAL A 109 -14.40 -7.22 4.23
CA VAL A 109 -14.07 -8.42 3.45
C VAL A 109 -12.68 -8.94 3.81
N SER A 110 -11.68 -8.05 3.91
CA SER A 110 -10.32 -8.43 4.33
C SER A 110 -10.32 -8.97 5.75
N ARG A 111 -11.06 -8.34 6.68
CA ARG A 111 -11.19 -8.78 8.08
C ARG A 111 -11.78 -10.18 8.17
N PHE A 112 -12.87 -10.43 7.45
CA PHE A 112 -13.49 -11.74 7.37
C PHE A 112 -12.50 -12.80 6.85
N ALA A 113 -11.86 -12.52 5.71
CA ALA A 113 -10.90 -13.42 5.09
C ALA A 113 -9.69 -13.71 5.99
N TYR A 114 -9.18 -12.70 6.69
CA TYR A 114 -8.09 -12.80 7.66
C TYR A 114 -8.41 -13.79 8.78
N TYR A 115 -9.57 -13.64 9.41
CA TYR A 115 -9.96 -14.49 10.54
C TYR A 115 -10.29 -15.93 10.13
N CYS A 116 -11.00 -16.11 9.01
CA CYS A 116 -11.24 -17.43 8.44
C CYS A 116 -9.93 -18.16 8.14
N SER A 117 -8.95 -17.43 7.61
CA SER A 117 -7.61 -17.92 7.27
C SER A 117 -6.80 -18.29 8.51
N MET A 118 -6.68 -17.38 9.49
CA MET A 118 -5.90 -17.61 10.71
C MET A 118 -6.33 -18.89 11.45
N ARG A 119 -7.63 -19.17 11.51
CA ARG A 119 -8.16 -20.39 12.15
C ARG A 119 -7.71 -21.69 11.46
N ASN A 120 -7.55 -21.65 10.14
CA ASN A 120 -7.19 -22.82 9.35
C ASN A 120 -5.68 -23.06 9.28
N PHE A 121 -4.86 -22.01 9.42
CA PHE A 121 -3.41 -22.08 9.19
C PHE A 121 -2.56 -22.47 10.39
N GLU A 122 -3.14 -22.56 11.58
CA GLU A 122 -2.48 -23.23 12.71
C GLU A 122 -2.07 -24.67 12.34
N ARG A 123 -2.79 -25.31 11.42
CA ARG A 123 -2.65 -26.72 11.05
C ARG A 123 -1.72 -26.99 9.85
N LEU A 124 -1.27 -25.97 9.12
CA LEU A 124 -0.43 -26.20 7.94
C LEU A 124 1.05 -26.37 8.35
N PRO A 125 1.74 -27.43 7.89
CA PRO A 125 3.17 -27.57 8.07
C PRO A 125 3.89 -26.44 7.33
N SER A 126 4.89 -25.87 8.00
CA SER A 126 5.77 -24.87 7.41
C SER A 126 7.05 -25.57 6.95
N PRO A 127 7.53 -25.33 5.71
CA PRO A 127 8.90 -25.68 5.35
C PRO A 127 9.85 -25.02 6.35
N ARG A 128 10.86 -25.75 6.80
CA ARG A 128 11.88 -25.26 7.74
C ARG A 128 13.23 -25.33 7.06
N VAL A 129 13.76 -24.16 6.69
CA VAL A 129 15.18 -24.03 6.34
C VAL A 129 15.97 -23.90 7.64
N HIS A 130 17.20 -24.38 7.67
CA HIS A 130 18.06 -24.23 8.84
C HIS A 130 18.29 -22.73 9.14
N ILE A 131 18.00 -22.30 10.37
CA ILE A 131 17.92 -20.87 10.73
C ILE A 131 19.24 -20.10 10.51
N ALA A 132 20.38 -20.79 10.61
CA ALA A 132 21.69 -20.17 10.35
C ALA A 132 21.89 -19.87 8.85
N VAL A 133 21.45 -20.77 7.97
CA VAL A 133 21.53 -20.58 6.51
C VAL A 133 20.62 -19.42 6.10
N GLU A 134 19.40 -19.40 6.64
CA GLU A 134 18.45 -18.32 6.41
C GLU A 134 19.03 -16.97 6.85
N LYS A 135 19.57 -16.86 8.06
CA LYS A 135 20.23 -15.63 8.54
C LYS A 135 21.39 -15.19 7.63
N GLY A 136 22.22 -16.12 7.16
CA GLY A 136 23.33 -15.83 6.26
C GLY A 136 22.87 -15.23 4.92
N ILE A 137 21.87 -15.86 4.29
CA ILE A 137 21.27 -15.36 3.05
C ILE A 137 20.67 -13.96 3.25
N LEU A 138 19.93 -13.74 4.35
CA LEU A 138 19.31 -12.47 4.66
C LEU A 138 20.34 -11.35 4.85
N LEU A 139 21.40 -11.61 5.62
CA LEU A 139 22.48 -10.64 5.83
C LEU A 139 23.19 -10.30 4.51
N ALA A 140 23.47 -11.30 3.66
CA ALA A 140 24.09 -11.07 2.36
C ALA A 140 23.24 -10.17 1.46
N ILE A 141 21.93 -10.43 1.36
CA ILE A 141 21.01 -9.61 0.57
C ILE A 141 20.90 -8.18 1.12
N VAL A 142 20.75 -8.03 2.44
CA VAL A 142 20.64 -6.73 3.11
C VAL A 142 21.92 -5.91 2.92
N PHE A 143 23.08 -6.53 3.08
CA PHE A 143 24.36 -5.85 2.91
C PHE A 143 24.61 -5.45 1.46
N LEU A 144 24.27 -6.31 0.50
CA LEU A 144 24.35 -5.99 -0.93
C LEU A 144 23.47 -4.78 -1.28
N ALA A 145 22.23 -4.72 -0.77
CA ALA A 145 21.33 -3.58 -1.00
C ALA A 145 21.88 -2.27 -0.43
N ILE A 146 22.46 -2.32 0.78
CA ILE A 146 23.14 -1.17 1.41
C ILE A 146 24.35 -0.75 0.56
N ALA A 147 25.20 -1.70 0.16
CA ALA A 147 26.41 -1.42 -0.62
C ALA A 147 26.10 -0.77 -1.97
N ILE A 148 25.10 -1.28 -2.70
CA ILE A 148 24.64 -0.69 -3.96
C ILE A 148 24.10 0.74 -3.73
N SER A 149 23.38 0.98 -2.64
CA SER A 149 22.86 2.32 -2.32
C SER A 149 23.97 3.31 -1.97
N PHE A 150 24.98 2.86 -1.23
CA PHE A 150 26.17 3.68 -0.98
C PHE A 150 26.96 3.95 -2.25
N TYR A 151 27.07 2.97 -3.15
CA TYR A 151 27.67 3.19 -4.46
C TYR A 151 26.93 4.29 -5.24
N VAL A 152 25.58 4.28 -5.24
CA VAL A 152 24.80 5.36 -5.85
C VAL A 152 25.12 6.71 -5.21
N LEU A 153 25.12 6.78 -3.88
CA LEU A 153 25.40 8.02 -3.14
C LEU A 153 26.79 8.59 -3.44
N VAL A 154 27.82 7.74 -3.46
CA VAL A 154 29.21 8.18 -3.69
C VAL A 154 29.43 8.55 -5.16
N ARG A 155 28.85 7.81 -6.10
CA ARG A 155 29.11 8.00 -7.53
C ARG A 155 28.24 9.08 -8.16
N TYR A 156 26.98 9.17 -7.78
CA TYR A 156 25.97 10.04 -8.40
C TYR A 156 25.42 11.11 -7.45
N SER A 157 25.91 11.18 -6.20
CA SER A 157 25.37 12.07 -5.16
C SER A 157 23.95 11.69 -4.73
N SER A 158 23.20 12.65 -4.20
CA SER A 158 21.80 12.51 -3.81
C SER A 158 20.94 13.62 -4.40
N PRO A 159 19.62 13.38 -4.58
CA PRO A 159 18.69 14.42 -5.02
C PRO A 159 18.69 15.62 -4.08
N TYR A 160 18.86 15.40 -2.77
CA TYR A 160 18.91 16.48 -1.78
C TYR A 160 20.16 17.37 -1.94
N LEU A 161 21.34 16.78 -2.11
CA LEU A 161 22.59 17.52 -2.30
C LEU A 161 22.62 18.26 -3.64
N LEU A 162 22.00 17.67 -4.67
CA LEU A 162 21.90 18.26 -6.00
C LEU A 162 20.77 19.28 -6.14
N LYS A 163 19.87 19.38 -5.14
CA LYS A 163 18.68 20.26 -5.15
C LYS A 163 17.77 20.05 -6.36
N ILE A 164 17.64 18.80 -6.80
CA ILE A 164 16.76 18.41 -7.91
C ILE A 164 15.62 17.52 -7.41
N GLU A 165 14.54 17.43 -8.19
CA GLU A 165 13.46 16.53 -7.86
C GLU A 165 13.92 15.06 -7.92
N ARG A 166 13.28 14.22 -7.10
CA ARG A 166 13.59 12.80 -7.01
C ARG A 166 13.51 12.14 -8.38
N ASN A 167 12.45 12.43 -9.14
CA ASN A 167 12.21 11.75 -10.40
C ASN A 167 13.31 12.12 -11.42
N ASP A 168 13.65 13.41 -11.54
CA ASP A 168 14.75 13.89 -12.38
C ASP A 168 16.09 13.26 -12.01
N PHE A 169 16.38 13.09 -10.72
CA PHE A 169 17.58 12.40 -10.28
C PHE A 169 17.65 10.96 -10.81
N TRP A 170 16.56 10.20 -10.70
CA TRP A 170 16.54 8.80 -11.12
C TRP A 170 16.41 8.60 -12.63
N THR A 171 15.92 9.60 -13.38
CA THR A 171 15.76 9.52 -14.83
C THR A 171 16.91 10.14 -15.60
N ALA A 172 17.49 11.24 -15.11
CA ALA A 172 18.51 12.01 -15.82
C ALA A 172 19.94 11.87 -15.25
N VAL A 173 20.08 11.56 -13.96
CA VAL A 173 21.42 11.49 -13.30
C VAL A 173 21.90 10.06 -13.11
N VAL A 174 21.04 9.19 -12.56
CA VAL A 174 21.39 7.79 -12.31
C VAL A 174 21.15 6.96 -13.58
N PRO A 175 22.10 6.10 -13.99
CA PRO A 175 21.90 5.24 -15.16
C PRO A 175 20.72 4.29 -14.95
N SER A 176 19.96 4.06 -16.03
CA SER A 176 18.75 3.23 -16.02
C SER A 176 18.98 1.80 -15.50
N SER A 177 20.20 1.26 -15.64
CA SER A 177 20.60 -0.03 -15.08
C SER A 177 20.49 -0.10 -13.55
N LEU A 178 20.51 1.04 -12.85
CA LEU A 178 20.34 1.14 -11.39
C LEU A 178 18.93 1.63 -11.00
N GLY A 179 18.01 1.81 -11.95
CA GLY A 179 16.63 2.24 -11.67
C GLY A 179 15.84 1.28 -10.78
N PHE A 180 16.30 0.04 -10.58
CA PHE A 180 15.69 -0.93 -9.68
C PHE A 180 16.01 -0.70 -8.19
N VAL A 181 17.03 0.11 -7.86
CA VAL A 181 17.54 0.29 -6.49
C VAL A 181 16.47 0.79 -5.50
N PRO A 182 15.61 1.79 -5.83
CA PRO A 182 14.54 2.20 -4.93
C PRO A 182 13.61 1.04 -4.55
N SER A 183 13.25 0.22 -5.53
CA SER A 183 12.39 -0.96 -5.33
C SER A 183 13.09 -2.03 -4.49
N LEU A 184 14.39 -2.26 -4.72
CA LEU A 184 15.21 -3.18 -3.92
C LEU A 184 15.20 -2.77 -2.45
N ILE A 185 15.44 -1.49 -2.14
CA ILE A 185 15.50 -0.98 -0.76
C ILE A 185 14.16 -1.12 -0.06
N PHE A 186 13.05 -0.77 -0.71
CA PHE A 186 11.73 -0.94 -0.11
C PHE A 186 11.43 -2.39 0.27
N GLN A 187 11.79 -3.33 -0.61
CA GLN A 187 11.49 -4.73 -0.39
C GLN A 187 12.43 -5.37 0.62
N THR A 188 13.72 -5.07 0.56
CA THR A 188 14.73 -5.62 1.48
C THR A 188 14.64 -5.06 2.90
N PHE A 189 13.92 -3.95 3.10
CA PHE A 189 13.56 -3.47 4.44
C PHE A 189 12.80 -4.52 5.27
N PHE A 190 11.97 -5.36 4.63
CA PHE A 190 11.32 -6.49 5.29
C PHE A 190 12.34 -7.45 5.90
N LEU A 191 13.43 -7.74 5.18
CA LEU A 191 14.50 -8.61 5.64
C LEU A 191 15.30 -7.97 6.79
N ALA A 192 15.62 -6.68 6.67
CA ALA A 192 16.27 -5.93 7.73
C ALA A 192 15.46 -5.97 9.04
N LEU A 193 14.15 -5.77 8.96
CA LEU A 193 13.27 -5.82 10.13
C LEU A 193 13.13 -7.25 10.69
N SER A 194 13.17 -8.27 9.81
CA SER A 194 13.22 -9.67 10.23
C SER A 194 14.45 -9.96 11.10
N LEU A 195 15.62 -9.49 10.68
CA LEU A 195 16.86 -9.64 11.46
C LEU A 195 16.78 -8.96 12.84
N TYR A 196 16.10 -7.81 12.93
CA TYR A 196 15.87 -7.14 14.21
C TYR A 196 15.01 -7.96 15.18
N TRP A 197 13.93 -8.57 14.68
CA TRP A 197 13.03 -9.37 15.50
C TRP A 197 13.51 -10.80 15.78
N MET A 198 14.51 -11.29 15.03
CA MET A 198 15.15 -12.59 15.27
C MET A 198 16.15 -12.61 16.43
N LYS A 199 16.68 -11.45 16.84
CA LYS A 199 17.84 -11.36 17.74
C LYS A 199 17.44 -11.07 19.18
N ASP A 200 18.12 -11.72 20.13
CA ASP A 200 17.98 -11.46 21.56
C ASP A 200 19.07 -10.49 22.06
N GLY A 201 18.69 -9.60 22.99
CA GLY A 201 19.60 -8.74 23.77
C GLY A 201 20.64 -7.93 22.97
N GLY A 202 21.92 -8.30 23.10
CA GLY A 202 23.09 -7.53 22.62
C GLY A 202 23.21 -7.43 21.10
N ASP A 203 22.61 -8.39 20.39
CA ASP A 203 22.70 -8.52 18.95
C ASP A 203 21.69 -7.59 18.22
N LYS A 204 20.77 -7.00 18.99
CA LYS A 204 19.81 -5.98 18.52
C LYS A 204 20.48 -4.67 18.12
N LYS A 205 21.65 -4.32 18.66
CA LYS A 205 22.37 -3.09 18.29
C LYS A 205 22.70 -3.05 16.80
N LEU A 206 23.30 -4.12 16.27
CA LEU A 206 23.62 -4.22 14.84
C LEU A 206 22.35 -4.16 13.98
N ALA A 207 21.29 -4.85 14.39
CA ALA A 207 20.03 -4.82 13.64
C ALA A 207 19.37 -3.43 13.66
N SER A 208 19.45 -2.70 14.78
CA SER A 208 19.01 -1.30 14.85
C SER A 208 19.82 -0.40 13.91
N VAL A 209 21.14 -0.59 13.85
CA VAL A 209 22.01 0.15 12.91
C VAL A 209 21.62 -0.14 11.47
N ILE A 210 21.34 -1.40 11.13
CA ILE A 210 20.85 -1.78 9.79
C ILE A 210 19.52 -1.07 9.50
N VAL A 211 18.53 -1.12 10.40
CA VAL A 211 17.23 -0.45 10.21
C VAL A 211 17.40 1.07 10.06
N LEU A 212 18.26 1.70 10.86
CA LEU A 212 18.58 3.13 10.74
C LEU A 212 19.27 3.45 9.41
N SER A 213 20.13 2.56 8.91
CA SER A 213 20.78 2.72 7.61
C SER A 213 19.77 2.73 6.47
N TYR A 214 18.70 1.92 6.56
CA TYR A 214 17.60 1.97 5.58
C TYR A 214 16.83 3.28 5.64
N LEU A 215 16.61 3.86 6.82
CA LEU A 215 15.99 5.18 6.94
C LEU A 215 16.87 6.26 6.32
N PHE A 216 18.18 6.22 6.60
CA PHE A 216 19.15 7.13 5.99
C PHE A 216 19.19 7.01 4.46
N ILE A 217 19.31 5.79 3.93
CA ILE A 217 19.33 5.53 2.49
C ILE A 217 18.05 6.07 1.83
N THR A 218 16.89 5.80 2.43
CA THR A 218 15.63 6.18 1.81
C THR A 218 15.41 7.70 1.77
N VAL A 219 15.78 8.41 2.84
CA VAL A 219 15.67 9.87 2.88
C VAL A 219 16.73 10.53 2.00
N PHE A 220 18.00 10.17 2.18
CA PHE A 220 19.11 10.89 1.56
C PHE A 220 19.46 10.35 0.19
N VAL A 221 19.57 9.04 -0.01
CA VAL A 221 19.96 8.48 -1.32
C VAL A 221 18.76 8.45 -2.27
N LEU A 222 17.62 7.93 -1.80
CA LEU A 222 16.45 7.77 -2.67
C LEU A 222 15.62 9.06 -2.79
N GLY A 223 15.80 10.05 -1.91
CA GLY A 223 14.98 11.27 -1.89
C GLY A 223 13.50 11.03 -1.57
N GLN A 224 13.18 9.89 -0.95
CA GLN A 224 11.81 9.48 -0.64
C GLN A 224 11.38 10.10 0.70
N LYS A 225 10.16 10.63 0.76
CA LYS A 225 9.62 11.32 1.96
C LYS A 225 8.38 10.63 2.53
N MET A 226 7.24 10.70 1.82
CA MET A 226 5.97 10.16 2.34
C MET A 226 5.77 8.69 2.00
N SER A 227 6.11 8.27 0.77
CA SER A 227 5.87 6.90 0.30
C SER A 227 6.63 5.84 1.11
N PHE A 228 7.82 6.19 1.63
CA PHE A 228 8.55 5.26 2.49
C PHE A 228 7.94 5.14 3.88
N ALA A 229 7.48 6.24 4.47
CA ALA A 229 6.89 6.23 5.80
C ALA A 229 5.70 5.26 5.83
N ILE A 230 4.86 5.30 4.80
CA ILE A 230 3.71 4.41 4.65
C ILE A 230 4.16 2.95 4.45
N THR A 231 5.09 2.70 3.53
CA THR A 231 5.55 1.34 3.20
C THR A 231 6.31 0.69 4.37
N TYR A 232 7.19 1.43 5.04
CA TYR A 232 7.93 0.95 6.20
C TYR A 232 7.02 0.74 7.40
N THR A 233 6.03 1.62 7.61
CA THR A 233 5.04 1.43 8.68
C THR A 233 4.14 0.22 8.41
N MET A 234 3.78 -0.05 7.14
CA MET A 234 3.09 -1.29 6.76
C MET A 234 3.91 -2.53 7.10
N ILE A 235 5.18 -2.56 6.70
CA ILE A 235 6.09 -3.66 7.01
C ILE A 235 6.21 -3.82 8.53
N LEU A 236 6.42 -2.72 9.27
CA LEU A 236 6.46 -2.72 10.73
C LEU A 236 5.15 -3.24 11.35
N GLY A 237 4.00 -2.87 10.78
CA GLY A 237 2.68 -3.34 11.16
C GLY A 237 2.59 -4.87 11.14
N PHE A 238 3.09 -5.53 10.09
CA PHE A 238 3.13 -7.00 10.05
C PHE A 238 3.95 -7.61 11.19
N PHE A 239 5.11 -7.03 11.51
CA PHE A 239 5.96 -7.53 12.60
C PHE A 239 5.34 -7.29 13.98
N ILE A 240 4.70 -6.12 14.19
CA ILE A 240 3.98 -5.82 15.43
C ILE A 240 2.79 -6.77 15.57
N ALA A 241 1.99 -6.98 14.53
CA ALA A 241 0.86 -7.92 14.55
C ALA A 241 1.32 -9.35 14.88
N ALA A 242 2.45 -9.79 14.32
CA ALA A 242 2.97 -11.14 14.54
C ALA A 242 3.52 -11.37 15.96
N HIS A 243 4.29 -10.42 16.49
CA HIS A 243 5.03 -10.59 17.75
C HIS A 243 4.38 -9.92 18.97
N LYS A 244 3.54 -8.91 18.75
CA LYS A 244 2.81 -8.14 19.77
C LYS A 244 1.33 -7.98 19.37
N PRO A 245 0.57 -9.07 19.22
CA PRO A 245 -0.83 -9.02 18.78
C PRO A 245 -1.72 -8.16 19.71
N ASP A 246 -1.37 -8.09 21.00
CA ASP A 246 -2.09 -7.27 21.99
C ASP A 246 -1.61 -5.82 22.08
N PHE A 247 -0.76 -5.35 21.15
CA PHE A 247 -0.14 -4.03 21.18
C PHE A 247 -1.18 -2.92 21.43
N LYS A 248 -1.00 -2.20 22.54
CA LYS A 248 -1.81 -1.04 22.91
C LYS A 248 -1.08 0.22 22.50
N ILE A 249 -1.79 1.14 21.86
CA ILE A 249 -1.30 2.49 21.60
C ILE A 249 -1.30 3.23 22.94
N SER A 250 -0.11 3.39 23.53
CA SER A 250 0.06 4.22 24.73
C SER A 250 0.27 5.68 24.34
N TRP A 251 0.06 6.61 25.28
CA TRP A 251 0.38 8.03 25.08
C TRP A 251 1.82 8.26 24.58
N ARG A 252 2.79 7.48 25.08
CA ARG A 252 4.19 7.56 24.62
C ARG A 252 4.32 7.22 23.13
N VAL A 253 3.62 6.18 22.67
CA VAL A 253 3.60 5.81 21.26
C VAL A 253 2.93 6.91 20.43
N MET A 254 1.81 7.46 20.91
CA MET A 254 1.14 8.59 20.23
C MET A 254 2.06 9.81 20.11
N LEU A 255 2.76 10.17 21.19
CA LEU A 255 3.67 11.31 21.22
C LEU A 255 4.87 11.09 20.29
N VAL A 256 5.51 9.92 20.32
CA VAL A 256 6.64 9.61 19.43
C VAL A 256 6.19 9.57 17.97
N SER A 257 5.08 8.90 17.67
CA SER A 257 4.52 8.87 16.31
C SER A 257 4.08 10.24 15.83
N GLY A 258 3.52 11.07 16.71
CA GLY A 258 3.13 12.45 16.43
C GLY A 258 4.35 13.33 16.11
N LEU A 259 5.39 13.27 16.93
CA LEU A 259 6.66 13.96 16.67
C LEU A 259 7.33 13.50 15.38
N ALA A 260 7.32 12.19 15.10
CA ALA A 260 7.83 11.65 13.85
C ALA A 260 7.02 12.14 12.64
N GLY A 261 5.68 12.14 12.75
CA GLY A 261 4.79 12.68 11.71
C GLY A 261 5.02 14.17 11.46
N LEU A 262 5.12 14.97 12.52
CA LEU A 262 5.44 16.40 12.42
C LEU A 262 6.84 16.63 11.82
N SER A 263 7.82 15.78 12.13
CA SER A 263 9.16 15.86 11.53
C SER A 263 9.13 15.58 10.04
N VAL A 264 8.39 14.55 9.60
CA VAL A 264 8.20 14.24 8.17
C VAL A 264 7.46 15.37 7.46
N LEU A 265 6.42 15.93 8.08
CA LEU A 265 5.70 17.09 7.54
C LEU A 265 6.59 18.32 7.45
N GLY A 266 7.41 18.59 8.46
CA GLY A 266 8.39 19.69 8.46
C GLY A 266 9.42 19.53 7.35
N LEU A 267 9.96 18.33 7.14
CA LEU A 267 10.85 18.02 6.01
C LEU A 267 10.16 18.22 4.66
N LEU A 268 8.87 17.87 4.57
CA LEU A 268 8.07 18.08 3.36
C LEU A 268 7.90 19.58 3.07
N ILE A 269 7.45 20.37 4.06
CA ILE A 269 7.30 21.83 3.96
C ILE A 269 8.63 22.46 3.53
N TYR A 270 9.69 22.19 4.28
CA TYR A 270 11.02 22.74 4.03
C TYR A 270 11.49 22.46 2.59
N SER A 271 11.25 21.24 2.10
CA SER A 271 11.64 20.88 0.75
C SER A 271 10.90 21.62 -0.34
N TYR A 272 9.64 22.00 -0.12
CA TYR A 272 8.88 22.80 -1.08
C TYR A 272 9.30 24.27 -1.05
N VAL A 273 9.54 24.81 0.15
CA VAL A 273 10.01 26.19 0.33
C VAL A 273 11.37 26.40 -0.35
N ILE A 274 12.29 25.44 -0.26
CA ILE A 274 13.60 25.54 -0.95
C ILE A 274 13.45 25.63 -2.47
N ILE A 275 12.44 24.97 -3.04
CA ILE A 275 12.18 24.95 -4.49
C ILE A 275 11.32 26.17 -4.90
N GLY A 276 11.06 27.10 -3.98
CA GLY A 276 10.32 28.34 -4.25
C GLY A 276 8.81 28.15 -4.30
N ARG A 277 8.27 27.11 -3.64
CA ARG A 277 6.82 26.90 -3.49
C ARG A 277 6.34 27.38 -2.12
N ASP A 278 5.16 27.97 -2.09
CA ASP A 278 4.49 28.39 -0.86
C ASP A 278 4.03 27.17 -0.03
N ALA A 279 3.82 27.38 1.28
CA ALA A 279 3.48 26.30 2.21
C ALA A 279 2.07 25.73 1.98
N ASP A 280 1.15 26.55 1.46
CA ASP A 280 -0.22 26.19 1.07
C ASP A 280 -0.26 25.19 -0.09
N PHE A 281 0.82 25.08 -0.88
CA PHE A 281 1.00 24.07 -1.92
C PHE A 281 0.83 22.64 -1.39
N ILE A 282 1.01 22.42 -0.08
CA ILE A 282 0.75 21.12 0.54
C ILE A 282 -0.74 20.76 0.44
N LEU A 283 -1.66 21.70 0.65
CA LEU A 283 -3.09 21.45 0.54
C LEU A 283 -3.47 21.05 -0.89
N ILE A 284 -2.88 21.73 -1.88
CA ILE A 284 -3.00 21.37 -3.30
C ILE A 284 -2.49 19.94 -3.52
N ARG A 285 -1.33 19.57 -2.96
CA ARG A 285 -0.79 18.21 -3.05
C ARG A 285 -1.63 17.15 -2.36
N VAL A 286 -2.32 17.49 -1.26
CA VAL A 286 -3.29 16.57 -0.64
C VAL A 286 -4.46 16.34 -1.58
N ALA A 287 -5.04 17.41 -2.14
CA ALA A 287 -6.17 17.35 -3.07
C ALA A 287 -5.88 16.50 -4.34
N LEU A 288 -4.62 16.44 -4.78
CA LEU A 288 -4.20 15.59 -5.90
C LEU A 288 -4.49 14.09 -5.69
N GLN A 289 -4.66 13.61 -4.46
CA GLN A 289 -4.85 12.17 -4.26
C GLN A 289 -6.23 11.68 -4.71
N SER A 290 -7.26 12.51 -4.64
CA SER A 290 -8.63 12.14 -5.03
C SER A 290 -9.06 12.70 -6.38
N GLN A 291 -8.23 13.49 -7.07
CA GLN A 291 -8.66 14.19 -8.29
C GLN A 291 -9.14 13.26 -9.40
N LEU A 292 -8.50 12.09 -9.58
CA LEU A 292 -8.88 11.12 -10.60
C LEU A 292 -10.20 10.44 -10.23
N ASN A 293 -10.38 10.13 -8.95
CA ASN A 293 -11.63 9.59 -8.42
C ASN A 293 -12.78 10.59 -8.59
N TRP A 294 -12.50 11.88 -8.39
CA TRP A 294 -13.46 12.94 -8.62
C TRP A 294 -13.78 13.06 -10.12
N SER A 295 -12.77 13.06 -10.99
CA SER A 295 -12.93 13.23 -12.44
C SER A 295 -13.77 12.13 -13.07
N VAL A 296 -13.60 10.88 -12.63
CA VAL A 296 -14.41 9.73 -13.10
C VAL A 296 -15.89 9.87 -12.72
N LEU A 297 -16.21 10.64 -11.68
CA LEU A 297 -17.57 10.89 -11.23
C LEU A 297 -18.13 12.25 -11.69
N ASP A 298 -17.33 13.11 -12.32
CA ASP A 298 -17.69 14.45 -12.82
C ASP A 298 -18.57 14.41 -14.09
N GLY A 299 -19.00 13.21 -14.54
CA GLY A 299 -19.90 13.06 -15.68
C GLY A 299 -21.36 13.42 -15.36
N PRO A 300 -22.18 13.72 -16.39
CA PRO A 300 -23.61 14.00 -16.22
C PRO A 300 -24.36 12.79 -15.64
N GLU A 301 -23.97 11.59 -16.05
CA GLU A 301 -24.47 10.34 -15.51
C GLU A 301 -23.45 9.71 -14.55
N PHE A 302 -23.95 9.12 -13.47
CA PHE A 302 -23.10 8.33 -12.59
C PHE A 302 -22.65 7.06 -13.33
N PRO A 303 -21.37 6.64 -13.25
CA PRO A 303 -20.85 5.51 -14.01
C PRO A 303 -21.30 4.16 -13.41
N TRP A 304 -22.61 3.88 -13.48
CA TRP A 304 -23.18 2.58 -13.09
C TRP A 304 -22.67 1.46 -13.99
N PHE A 305 -22.53 1.74 -15.28
CA PHE A 305 -21.93 0.88 -16.27
C PHE A 305 -20.84 1.65 -17.00
N SER A 306 -19.70 1.02 -17.26
CA SER A 306 -18.66 1.67 -18.05
C SER A 306 -19.09 1.73 -19.52
N THR A 307 -18.91 2.90 -20.12
CA THR A 307 -18.97 3.09 -21.58
C THR A 307 -17.64 2.71 -22.26
N VAL A 308 -16.60 2.48 -21.46
CA VAL A 308 -15.28 2.04 -21.89
C VAL A 308 -15.23 0.51 -21.82
N LEU A 309 -14.59 -0.15 -22.79
CA LEU A 309 -14.42 -1.60 -22.75
C LEU A 309 -13.59 -2.01 -21.53
N ALA A 310 -14.00 -3.07 -20.84
CA ALA A 310 -13.27 -3.63 -19.70
C ALA A 310 -11.80 -3.98 -20.02
N SER A 311 -11.49 -4.24 -21.31
CA SER A 311 -10.11 -4.44 -21.79
C SER A 311 -9.21 -3.22 -21.56
N CYS A 312 -9.76 -2.01 -21.52
CA CYS A 312 -8.99 -0.79 -21.27
C CYS A 312 -8.36 -0.74 -19.87
N TYR A 313 -8.80 -1.57 -18.91
CA TYR A 313 -8.11 -1.68 -17.62
C TYR A 313 -6.64 -2.08 -17.80
N LEU A 314 -6.34 -2.93 -18.79
CA LEU A 314 -5.00 -3.39 -19.13
C LEU A 314 -4.33 -2.55 -20.24
N GLY A 315 -4.97 -1.47 -20.71
CA GLY A 315 -4.53 -0.70 -21.87
C GLY A 315 -5.43 -0.91 -23.09
N CYS A 316 -5.65 0.16 -23.85
CA CYS A 316 -6.43 0.13 -25.09
C CYS A 316 -6.08 1.34 -25.96
N GLN A 317 -6.58 1.36 -27.20
CA GLN A 317 -6.41 2.51 -28.13
C GLN A 317 -4.96 2.96 -28.33
N GLY A 318 -4.01 2.03 -28.33
CA GLY A 318 -2.59 2.33 -28.51
C GLY A 318 -1.84 2.69 -27.23
N PHE A 319 -2.49 2.68 -26.06
CA PHE A 319 -1.84 2.86 -24.76
C PHE A 319 -1.50 1.52 -24.11
N ASP A 320 -0.30 1.42 -23.52
CA ASP A 320 0.23 0.21 -22.90
C ASP A 320 -0.39 -0.09 -21.51
N SER A 321 -1.16 0.84 -20.94
CA SER A 321 -1.86 0.62 -19.68
C SER A 321 -3.12 1.47 -19.57
N GLY A 322 -4.09 1.00 -18.78
CA GLY A 322 -5.30 1.76 -18.49
C GLY A 322 -5.05 3.05 -17.70
N ALA A 323 -4.01 3.07 -16.86
CA ALA A 323 -3.60 4.25 -16.13
C ALA A 323 -3.07 5.35 -17.06
N ASP A 324 -2.29 4.98 -18.06
CA ASP A 324 -1.78 5.90 -19.08
C ASP A 324 -2.94 6.46 -19.93
N PHE A 325 -3.82 5.59 -20.42
CA PHE A 325 -5.02 6.00 -21.15
C PHE A 325 -5.91 6.95 -20.33
N MET A 326 -6.16 6.63 -19.06
CA MET A 326 -6.95 7.48 -18.17
C MET A 326 -6.26 8.83 -17.90
N SER A 327 -4.93 8.84 -17.82
CA SER A 327 -4.16 10.07 -17.65
C SER A 327 -4.27 10.95 -18.89
N TYR A 328 -4.14 10.37 -20.08
CA TYR A 328 -4.39 11.05 -21.35
C TYR A 328 -5.82 11.60 -21.45
N TYR A 329 -6.80 10.85 -20.97
CA TYR A 329 -8.22 11.22 -21.05
C TYR A 329 -8.60 12.41 -20.16
N TYR A 330 -8.06 12.49 -18.94
CA TYR A 330 -8.46 13.52 -17.95
C TYR A 330 -7.48 14.69 -17.80
N LEU A 331 -6.20 14.52 -18.15
CA LEU A 331 -5.22 15.59 -18.03
C LEU A 331 -5.26 16.52 -19.27
N PRO A 332 -4.95 17.82 -19.10
CA PRO A 332 -4.56 18.68 -20.20
C PRO A 332 -3.32 18.11 -20.92
N GLU A 333 -3.27 18.25 -22.25
CA GLU A 333 -2.21 17.69 -23.09
C GLU A 333 -0.79 18.04 -22.62
N ALA A 334 -0.56 19.31 -22.24
CA ALA A 334 0.73 19.77 -21.74
C ALA A 334 1.15 19.05 -20.44
N VAL A 335 0.20 18.77 -19.56
CA VAL A 335 0.44 18.05 -18.29
C VAL A 335 0.70 16.59 -18.57
N TYR A 336 -0.12 15.95 -19.41
CA TYR A 336 0.09 14.57 -19.85
C TYR A 336 1.49 14.37 -20.44
N ASN A 337 1.86 15.20 -21.42
CA ASN A 337 3.18 15.12 -22.07
C ASN A 337 4.33 15.33 -21.07
N HIS A 338 4.17 16.21 -20.07
CA HIS A 338 5.17 16.37 -19.02
C HIS A 338 5.34 15.09 -18.18
N TYR A 339 4.23 14.46 -17.75
CA TYR A 339 4.26 13.23 -16.96
C TYR A 339 4.90 12.07 -17.76
N THR A 340 4.50 11.90 -19.02
CA THR A 340 5.04 10.87 -19.91
C THR A 340 6.54 11.06 -20.17
N ASN A 341 6.97 12.29 -20.46
CA ASN A 341 8.39 12.60 -20.76
C ASN A 341 9.29 12.44 -19.52
N THR A 342 8.78 12.72 -18.32
CA THR A 342 9.53 12.59 -17.07
C THR A 342 9.44 11.19 -16.46
N GLY A 343 8.66 10.28 -17.07
CA GLY A 343 8.41 8.94 -16.52
C GLY A 343 7.70 8.98 -15.16
N THR A 344 6.92 10.04 -14.91
CA THR A 344 6.18 10.22 -13.67
C THR A 344 4.73 9.77 -13.85
N GLY A 345 4.16 9.13 -12.82
CA GLY A 345 2.78 8.68 -12.82
C GLY A 345 1.95 9.49 -11.83
N LEU A 346 0.66 9.66 -12.14
CA LEU A 346 -0.29 10.26 -11.22
C LEU A 346 -0.49 9.40 -9.96
N SER A 347 -1.01 10.01 -8.91
CA SER A 347 -1.48 9.30 -7.72
C SER A 347 -3.00 9.14 -7.72
N GLY A 348 -3.53 8.20 -6.94
CA GLY A 348 -4.98 8.08 -6.76
C GLY A 348 -5.71 7.29 -7.84
N PHE A 349 -5.00 6.45 -8.59
CA PHE A 349 -5.59 5.60 -9.63
C PHE A 349 -6.66 4.63 -9.11
N PHE A 350 -6.62 4.26 -7.83
CA PHE A 350 -7.62 3.38 -7.25
C PHE A 350 -8.56 4.11 -6.28
N PRO A 351 -9.88 3.89 -6.34
CA PRO A 351 -10.63 3.04 -7.29
C PRO A 351 -10.94 3.66 -8.65
N ALA A 352 -10.50 4.88 -8.96
CA ALA A 352 -10.80 5.62 -10.20
C ALA A 352 -10.71 4.76 -11.48
N LEU A 353 -9.58 4.10 -11.71
CA LEU A 353 -9.33 3.27 -12.90
C LEU A 353 -10.29 2.08 -12.98
N SER A 354 -10.59 1.44 -11.85
CA SER A 354 -11.55 0.34 -11.79
C SER A 354 -12.96 0.81 -12.10
N ILE A 355 -13.39 1.95 -11.54
CA ILE A 355 -14.71 2.55 -11.82
C ILE A 355 -14.79 2.96 -13.29
N PHE A 356 -13.75 3.62 -13.80
CA PHE A 356 -13.67 4.04 -15.20
C PHE A 356 -13.78 2.86 -16.17
N SER A 357 -13.09 1.75 -15.89
CA SER A 357 -13.02 0.60 -16.81
C SER A 357 -14.18 -0.39 -16.66
N LEU A 358 -14.77 -0.53 -15.48
CA LEU A 358 -15.75 -1.58 -15.17
C LEU A 358 -17.14 -1.05 -14.77
N GLY A 359 -17.25 0.24 -14.45
CA GLY A 359 -18.41 0.81 -13.77
C GLY A 359 -18.38 0.53 -12.27
N PHE A 360 -19.15 1.30 -11.51
CA PHE A 360 -19.09 1.31 -10.05
C PHE A 360 -19.39 -0.06 -9.39
N PRO A 361 -20.49 -0.77 -9.73
CA PRO A 361 -20.83 -2.03 -9.07
C PRO A 361 -19.80 -3.13 -9.34
N LEU A 362 -19.34 -3.26 -10.59
CA LEU A 362 -18.38 -4.30 -10.97
C LEU A 362 -16.98 -4.00 -10.42
N ALA A 363 -16.59 -2.71 -10.36
CA ALA A 363 -15.37 -2.29 -9.66
C ALA A 363 -15.41 -2.65 -8.18
N LEU A 364 -16.56 -2.48 -7.51
CA LEU A 364 -16.73 -2.85 -6.11
C LEU A 364 -16.62 -4.37 -5.92
N VAL A 365 -17.23 -5.18 -6.80
CA VAL A 365 -17.12 -6.65 -6.78
C VAL A 365 -15.67 -7.11 -6.98
N ALA A 366 -14.97 -6.56 -7.99
CA ALA A 366 -13.56 -6.86 -8.23
C ALA A 366 -12.69 -6.49 -7.02
N TYR A 367 -13.00 -5.37 -6.37
CA TYR A 367 -12.31 -4.95 -5.17
C TYR A 367 -12.61 -5.83 -3.95
N MET A 368 -13.84 -6.33 -3.79
CA MET A 368 -14.18 -7.32 -2.76
C MET A 368 -13.36 -8.59 -2.93
N LEU A 369 -13.28 -9.12 -4.16
CA LEU A 369 -12.47 -10.31 -4.45
C LEU A 369 -11.00 -10.07 -4.10
N THR A 370 -10.48 -8.91 -4.46
CA THR A 370 -9.07 -8.61 -4.17
C THR A 370 -8.82 -8.39 -2.69
N SER A 371 -9.73 -7.71 -1.98
CA SER A 371 -9.69 -7.53 -0.52
C SER A 371 -9.73 -8.88 0.20
N PHE A 372 -10.51 -9.83 -0.30
CA PHE A 372 -10.55 -11.19 0.23
C PHE A 372 -9.19 -11.89 0.11
N VAL A 373 -8.57 -11.84 -1.07
CA VAL A 373 -7.21 -12.38 -1.30
C VAL A 373 -6.19 -11.69 -0.40
N MET A 374 -6.27 -10.37 -0.26
CA MET A 374 -5.39 -9.59 0.60
C MET A 374 -5.51 -10.02 2.07
N GLY A 375 -6.72 -10.20 2.59
CA GLY A 375 -6.93 -10.70 3.96
C GLY A 375 -6.34 -12.10 4.18
N ILE A 376 -6.43 -12.99 3.19
CA ILE A 376 -5.77 -14.31 3.22
C ILE A 376 -4.25 -14.14 3.32
N LEU A 377 -3.66 -13.35 2.43
CA LEU A 377 -2.21 -13.13 2.37
C LEU A 377 -1.68 -12.48 3.66
N GLN A 378 -2.42 -11.55 4.26
CA GLN A 378 -2.09 -10.94 5.55
C GLN A 378 -2.03 -12.00 6.66
N ALA A 379 -3.04 -12.87 6.75
CA ALA A 379 -3.07 -13.96 7.72
C ALA A 379 -1.88 -14.91 7.54
N TYR A 380 -1.57 -15.30 6.31
CA TYR A 380 -0.38 -16.10 6.00
C TYR A 380 0.90 -15.39 6.45
N LEU A 381 1.06 -14.12 6.09
CA LEU A 381 2.26 -13.36 6.39
C LEU A 381 2.49 -13.24 7.89
N VAL A 382 1.46 -12.83 8.65
CA VAL A 382 1.54 -12.68 10.11
C VAL A 382 1.86 -14.02 10.79
N ASN A 383 1.20 -15.12 10.37
CA ASN A 383 1.45 -16.45 10.92
C ASN A 383 2.88 -16.95 10.63
N HIS A 384 3.40 -16.74 9.42
CA HIS A 384 4.75 -17.19 9.08
C HIS A 384 5.86 -16.34 9.72
N ILE A 385 5.64 -15.04 9.89
CA ILE A 385 6.53 -14.18 10.68
C ILE A 385 6.60 -14.69 12.12
N ARG A 386 5.44 -15.00 12.73
CA ARG A 386 5.36 -15.54 14.10
C ARG A 386 6.12 -16.86 14.25
N ARG A 387 6.10 -17.70 13.21
CA ARG A 387 6.83 -18.98 13.14
C ARG A 387 8.31 -18.83 12.76
N LYS A 388 8.81 -17.60 12.58
CA LYS A 388 10.18 -17.28 12.16
C LYS A 388 10.59 -17.94 10.84
N ASN A 389 9.65 -18.18 9.92
CA ASN A 389 9.96 -18.64 8.55
C ASN A 389 10.03 -17.43 7.63
N ILE A 390 11.21 -16.81 7.54
CA ILE A 390 11.39 -15.48 6.96
C ILE A 390 11.40 -15.53 5.45
N ILE A 391 12.07 -16.51 4.83
CA ILE A 391 12.10 -16.66 3.37
C ILE A 391 10.66 -16.83 2.86
N PHE A 392 9.88 -17.70 3.48
CA PHE A 392 8.48 -17.89 3.09
C PHE A 392 7.65 -16.64 3.35
N SER A 393 7.82 -15.99 4.51
CA SER A 393 7.15 -14.72 4.81
C SER A 393 7.49 -13.64 3.79
N PHE A 394 8.75 -13.57 3.35
CA PHE A 394 9.20 -12.60 2.36
C PHE A 394 8.58 -12.87 0.98
N LEU A 395 8.44 -14.13 0.57
CA LEU A 395 7.75 -14.50 -0.67
C LEU A 395 6.25 -14.16 -0.61
N VAL A 396 5.58 -14.44 0.51
CA VAL A 396 4.18 -14.03 0.72
C VAL A 396 4.06 -12.51 0.70
N PHE A 397 5.00 -11.80 1.35
CA PHE A 397 5.08 -10.34 1.32
C PHE A 397 5.24 -9.80 -0.10
N LYS A 398 6.08 -10.43 -0.94
CA LYS A 398 6.24 -10.06 -2.36
C LYS A 398 4.93 -10.16 -3.13
N ILE A 399 4.18 -11.26 -2.94
CA ILE A 399 2.87 -11.44 -3.59
C ILE A 399 1.87 -10.42 -3.06
N TYR A 400 1.82 -10.21 -1.74
CA TYR A 400 0.98 -9.19 -1.12
C TYR A 400 1.28 -7.78 -1.67
N PHE A 401 2.56 -7.42 -1.75
CA PHE A 401 3.00 -6.14 -2.32
C PHE A 401 2.65 -6.05 -3.81
N ALA A 402 2.80 -7.13 -4.57
CA ALA A 402 2.40 -7.18 -5.98
C ALA A 402 0.89 -6.94 -6.17
N VAL A 403 0.05 -7.53 -5.32
CA VAL A 403 -1.40 -7.28 -5.33
C VAL A 403 -1.72 -5.84 -4.95
N ILE A 404 -1.01 -5.26 -3.96
CA ILE A 404 -1.15 -3.82 -3.65
C ILE A 404 -0.84 -2.97 -4.88
N LEU A 405 0.29 -3.22 -5.53
CA LEU A 405 0.66 -2.46 -6.71
C LEU A 405 -0.41 -2.60 -7.80
N PHE A 406 -0.88 -3.82 -8.06
CA PHE A 406 -1.90 -4.10 -9.09
C PHE A 406 -3.19 -3.33 -8.85
N VAL A 407 -3.68 -3.34 -7.61
CA VAL A 407 -4.94 -2.69 -7.24
C VAL A 407 -4.78 -1.18 -7.15
N TYR A 408 -3.82 -0.72 -6.34
CA TYR A 408 -3.79 0.67 -5.87
C TYR A 408 -3.04 1.61 -6.80
N ALA A 409 -2.03 1.09 -7.49
CA ALA A 409 -1.05 1.95 -8.11
C ALA A 409 -1.20 2.02 -9.64
N GLY A 410 -1.92 1.09 -10.28
CA GLY A 410 -2.16 1.11 -11.72
C GLY A 410 -0.87 1.25 -12.55
N ILE A 411 0.28 0.89 -11.97
CA ILE A 411 1.59 1.27 -12.50
C ILE A 411 1.86 0.50 -13.78
N GLN A 412 2.32 1.20 -14.83
CA GLN A 412 2.82 0.62 -16.09
C GLN A 412 3.74 -0.61 -15.88
N VAL A 413 4.61 -0.59 -14.86
CA VAL A 413 5.52 -1.67 -14.46
C VAL A 413 4.82 -3.00 -14.15
N ILE A 414 3.56 -2.98 -13.71
CA ILE A 414 2.79 -4.19 -13.40
C ILE A 414 2.31 -4.87 -14.68
N PHE A 415 2.20 -4.13 -15.77
CA PHE A 415 1.82 -4.63 -17.08
C PHE A 415 3.02 -5.19 -17.86
N ASN A 416 4.24 -5.05 -17.32
CA ASN A 416 5.44 -5.64 -17.88
C ASN A 416 5.52 -7.15 -17.56
N LYS A 417 5.68 -7.98 -18.60
CA LYS A 417 5.80 -9.45 -18.51
C LYS A 417 6.76 -9.96 -17.41
N PRO A 418 7.94 -9.34 -17.18
CA PRO A 418 8.85 -9.73 -16.10
C PRO A 418 8.25 -9.66 -14.69
N PHE A 419 7.30 -8.75 -14.43
CA PHE A 419 6.64 -8.63 -13.13
C PHE A 419 5.77 -9.86 -12.84
N TRP A 420 4.90 -10.24 -13.79
CA TRP A 420 4.05 -11.43 -13.64
C TRP A 420 4.85 -12.73 -13.63
N LEU A 421 5.96 -12.80 -14.39
CA LEU A 421 6.89 -13.91 -14.30
C LEU A 421 7.49 -14.03 -12.89
N ALA A 422 7.91 -12.92 -12.28
CA ALA A 422 8.42 -12.92 -10.92
C ALA A 422 7.35 -13.33 -9.88
N VAL A 423 6.09 -12.90 -10.05
CA VAL A 423 4.97 -13.33 -9.21
C VAL A 423 4.71 -14.82 -9.37
N LEU A 424 4.67 -15.33 -10.61
CA LEU A 424 4.51 -16.76 -10.91
C LEU A 424 5.64 -17.58 -10.31
N LEU A 425 6.89 -17.13 -10.40
CA LEU A 425 8.04 -17.78 -9.78
C LEU A 425 7.93 -17.78 -8.25
N CYS A 426 7.50 -16.68 -7.63
CA CYS A 426 7.24 -16.64 -6.19
C CYS A 426 6.16 -17.65 -5.80
N MET A 427 5.05 -17.71 -6.54
CA MET A 427 3.96 -18.68 -6.31
C MET A 427 4.44 -20.13 -6.50
N ALA A 428 5.19 -20.39 -7.56
CA ALA A 428 5.77 -21.70 -7.83
C ALA A 428 6.74 -22.11 -6.70
N MET A 429 7.61 -21.20 -6.23
CA MET A 429 8.47 -21.44 -5.08
C MET A 429 7.67 -21.74 -3.81
N LEU A 430 6.58 -21.03 -3.54
CA LEU A 430 5.73 -21.32 -2.38
C LEU A 430 5.11 -22.73 -2.46
N VAL A 431 4.64 -23.13 -3.65
CA VAL A 431 4.09 -24.47 -3.89
C VAL A 431 5.18 -25.53 -3.72
N LEU A 432 6.35 -25.34 -4.33
CA LEU A 432 7.48 -26.27 -4.22
C LEU A 432 7.94 -26.42 -2.76
N LEU A 433 8.16 -25.32 -2.05
CA LEU A 433 8.54 -25.35 -0.63
C LEU A 433 7.50 -26.08 0.23
N LYS A 434 6.20 -25.94 -0.09
CA LYS A 434 5.13 -26.66 0.60
C LYS A 434 5.15 -28.16 0.27
N LEU A 435 5.35 -28.54 -0.99
CA LEU A 435 5.44 -29.95 -1.42
C LEU A 435 6.64 -30.66 -0.78
N PHE A 436 7.83 -30.05 -0.80
CA PHE A 436 9.02 -30.63 -0.17
C PHE A 436 8.85 -30.82 1.34
N SER A 437 8.18 -29.88 2.04
CA SER A 437 7.88 -30.04 3.47
C SER A 437 6.97 -31.23 3.80
N LYS A 438 6.14 -31.67 2.84
CA LYS A 438 5.23 -32.81 3.01
C LYS A 438 5.95 -34.14 2.77
N GLN A 439 6.94 -34.16 1.87
CA GLN A 439 7.71 -35.35 1.49
C GLN A 439 8.70 -35.80 2.58
N ASP A 440 9.33 -34.86 3.30
CA ASP A 440 10.20 -35.18 4.44
C ASP A 440 9.46 -35.92 5.58
N ARG A 441 8.14 -35.71 5.72
CA ARG A 441 7.32 -36.45 6.71
C ARG A 441 6.97 -37.86 6.26
N GLY A 442 6.70 -38.06 4.96
CA GLY A 442 6.42 -39.40 4.42
C GLY A 442 7.60 -40.37 4.61
N ASN A 443 8.83 -39.85 4.53
CA ASN A 443 10.03 -40.64 4.79
C ASN A 443 10.40 -40.74 6.29
N GLY A 444 10.09 -39.71 7.09
CA GLY A 444 10.30 -39.74 8.55
C GLY A 444 9.40 -40.73 9.29
N ASP A 445 8.11 -40.81 8.91
CA ASP A 445 7.16 -41.76 9.52
C ASP A 445 7.41 -43.21 9.05
N ALA A 446 7.98 -43.42 7.86
CA ALA A 446 8.40 -44.74 7.39
C ALA A 446 9.69 -45.23 8.08
N GLY A 447 10.60 -44.33 8.47
CA GLY A 447 11.79 -44.65 9.24
C GLY A 447 11.50 -44.97 10.71
N PHE A 448 10.51 -44.30 11.31
CA PHE A 448 10.10 -44.56 12.70
C PHE A 448 9.33 -45.88 12.90
N ARG A 449 8.69 -46.41 11.84
CA ARG A 449 8.04 -47.74 11.90
C ARG A 449 9.02 -48.91 11.85
N LYS A 450 10.24 -48.74 11.33
CA LYS A 450 11.24 -49.81 11.26
C LYS A 450 12.15 -49.96 12.50
N VAL A 451 11.97 -49.13 13.52
CA VAL A 451 12.73 -49.22 14.79
C VAL A 451 11.89 -49.90 15.89
N HIS A 452 10.64 -50.26 15.59
CA HIS A 452 9.73 -50.95 16.52
C HIS A 452 9.07 -52.21 15.94
N GLU A 453 9.69 -52.83 14.92
CA GLU A 453 9.37 -54.19 14.49
C GLU A 453 10.54 -55.13 14.75
#